data_AF-A0A3B9K3W5-F1
#
_entry.id   AF-A0A3B9K3W5-F1
#
_cell.length_a   1.000
_cell.length_b   1.000
_cell.length_c   1.000
_cell.angle_alpha   90.00
_cell.angle_beta   90.00
_cell.angle_gamma   90.00
#
_symmetry.space_group_name_H-M   'P 1'
#
loop_
_entity.id
_entity.type
_entity.pdbx_description
1 polymer ?
#
loop_
_entity_poly.entity_id
_entity_poly.type
_entity_poly.pdbx_seq_one_letter_code
_entity_poly.pdbx_strand_id
1 'polypeptide(L)'
;KQLNYEDKNNLHIRSTYDLFREKCELSRKDLVSILQQQKNDGRRVVGYAATSKSTTVLNYCGIGPDLINFISDTTPIKQGKYSPGVHIPVLPYEELQNGYPDTLLLFAWNHKTEIMEKESSFLEKGGEWIIYVPDVTLIRK
;
A
#
# COMPACT_ATOMS: atom_id res chain seq x y z
N LYS A 1 -31.82 -10.29 5.01
CA LYS A 1 -31.20 -8.96 4.75
C LYS A 1 -29.88 -9.12 4.00
N GLN A 2 -28.94 -9.93 4.48
CA GLN A 2 -27.67 -10.22 3.81
C GLN A 2 -27.84 -10.90 2.44
N LEU A 3 -28.59 -12.00 2.35
CA LEU A 3 -28.84 -12.70 1.07
C LEU A 3 -29.40 -11.77 -0.01
N ASN A 4 -30.42 -10.96 0.32
CA ASN A 4 -30.97 -9.98 -0.62
C ASN A 4 -29.94 -8.93 -1.08
N TYR A 5 -28.93 -8.59 -0.27
CA TYR A 5 -27.84 -7.71 -0.68
C TYR A 5 -26.88 -8.43 -1.64
N GLU A 6 -26.51 -9.67 -1.32
CA GLU A 6 -25.63 -10.49 -2.14
C GLU A 6 -26.26 -10.76 -3.52
N ASP A 7 -27.57 -11.05 -3.55
CA ASP A 7 -28.35 -11.23 -4.78
C ASP A 7 -28.41 -9.94 -5.60
N LYS A 8 -28.69 -8.79 -4.98
CA LYS A 8 -28.70 -7.49 -5.67
C LYS A 8 -27.34 -7.12 -6.27
N ASN A 9 -26.25 -7.62 -5.71
CA ASN A 9 -24.88 -7.39 -6.19
C ASN A 9 -24.36 -8.57 -7.03
N ASN A 10 -25.20 -9.54 -7.38
CA ASN A 10 -24.83 -10.72 -8.17
C ASN A 10 -23.64 -11.51 -7.59
N LEU A 11 -23.48 -11.54 -6.26
CA LEU A 11 -22.35 -12.22 -5.64
C LEU A 11 -22.42 -13.74 -5.77
N HIS A 12 -23.57 -14.31 -6.12
CA HIS A 12 -23.70 -15.74 -6.44
C HIS A 12 -23.38 -16.07 -7.91
N ILE A 13 -23.07 -15.07 -8.75
CA ILE A 13 -22.84 -15.24 -10.19
C ILE A 13 -21.35 -15.27 -10.51
N ARG A 14 -20.93 -16.26 -11.33
CA ARG A 14 -19.53 -16.44 -11.75
C ARG A 14 -18.92 -15.21 -12.41
N SER A 15 -19.63 -14.53 -13.30
CA SER A 15 -19.11 -13.37 -14.04
C SER A 15 -18.70 -12.21 -13.13
N THR A 16 -19.34 -12.07 -11.96
CA THR A 16 -18.93 -11.09 -10.92
C THR A 16 -17.50 -11.33 -10.45
N TYR A 17 -17.10 -12.59 -10.32
CA TYR A 17 -15.75 -12.98 -9.91
C TYR A 17 -14.74 -12.89 -11.05
N ASP A 18 -15.17 -13.12 -12.30
CA ASP A 18 -14.33 -12.86 -13.48
C ASP A 18 -13.99 -11.37 -13.60
N LEU A 19 -14.99 -10.49 -13.41
CA LEU A 19 -14.81 -9.04 -13.34
C LEU A 19 -13.92 -8.62 -12.16
N PHE A 20 -14.07 -9.26 -11.00
CA PHE A 20 -13.21 -9.01 -9.84
C PHE A 20 -11.75 -9.36 -10.15
N ARG A 21 -11.49 -10.52 -10.77
CA ARG A 21 -10.14 -10.90 -11.23
C ARG A 21 -9.55 -9.84 -12.15
N GLU A 22 -10.31 -9.38 -13.15
CA GLU A 22 -9.86 -8.34 -14.07
C GLU A 22 -9.50 -7.03 -13.35
N LYS A 23 -10.32 -6.62 -12.37
CA LYS A 23 -10.03 -5.46 -11.52
C LYS A 23 -8.77 -5.65 -10.67
N CYS A 24 -8.53 -6.85 -10.14
CA CYS A 24 -7.30 -7.15 -9.41
C CYS A 24 -6.05 -7.04 -10.30
N GLU A 25 -6.11 -7.55 -11.53
CA GLU A 25 -5.01 -7.44 -12.50
C GLU A 25 -4.76 -5.99 -12.92
N LEU A 26 -5.82 -5.20 -13.11
CA LEU A 26 -5.71 -3.77 -13.39
C LEU A 26 -5.08 -3.03 -12.20
N SER A 27 -5.58 -3.26 -10.98
CA SER A 27 -5.03 -2.69 -9.75
C SER A 27 -3.54 -3.04 -9.57
N ARG A 28 -3.14 -4.28 -9.88
CA ARG A 28 -1.73 -4.70 -9.90
C ARG A 28 -0.92 -3.87 -10.90
N LYS A 29 -1.39 -3.75 -12.14
CA LYS A 29 -0.71 -2.98 -13.19
C LYS A 29 -0.54 -1.53 -12.78
N ASP A 30 -1.60 -0.91 -12.27
CA ASP A 30 -1.62 0.50 -11.90
C ASP A 30 -0.70 0.78 -10.71
N LEU A 31 -0.70 -0.09 -9.69
CA LEU A 31 0.17 0.03 -8.52
C LEU A 31 1.65 -0.10 -8.90
N VAL A 32 1.99 -1.07 -9.77
CA VAL A 32 3.37 -1.23 -10.25
C VAL A 32 3.77 -0.02 -11.10
N SER A 33 2.89 0.46 -11.97
CA SER A 33 3.16 1.61 -12.84
C SER A 33 3.45 2.87 -12.03
N ILE A 34 2.65 3.17 -11.01
CA ILE A 34 2.86 4.38 -10.21
C ILE A 34 4.17 4.29 -9.40
N LEU A 35 4.52 3.12 -8.85
CA LEU A 35 5.78 2.94 -8.13
C LEU A 35 7.00 3.06 -9.06
N GLN A 36 6.91 2.52 -10.28
CA GLN A 36 7.96 2.69 -11.28
C GLN A 36 8.10 4.15 -11.70
N GLN A 37 7.00 4.89 -11.82
CA GLN A 37 7.04 6.32 -12.08
C GLN A 37 7.77 7.07 -10.96
N GLN A 38 7.41 6.83 -9.69
CA GLN A 38 8.10 7.44 -8.55
C GLN A 38 9.62 7.17 -8.59
N LYS A 39 10.02 5.93 -8.87
CA LYS A 39 11.43 5.57 -9.03
C LYS A 39 12.10 6.34 -10.18
N ASN A 40 11.46 6.40 -11.35
CA ASN A 40 12.01 7.10 -12.52
C ASN A 40 12.15 8.60 -12.29
N ASP A 41 11.25 9.18 -11.49
CA ASP A 41 11.30 10.57 -11.06
C ASP A 41 12.34 10.82 -9.94
N GLY A 42 13.08 9.78 -9.53
CA GLY A 42 14.09 9.85 -8.48
C GLY A 42 13.50 9.99 -7.07
N ARG A 43 12.20 9.73 -6.90
CA ARG A 43 11.48 9.91 -5.64
C ARG A 43 11.67 8.70 -4.73
N ARG A 44 11.91 8.97 -3.45
CA ARG A 44 12.05 7.95 -2.40
C ARG A 44 10.69 7.49 -1.93
N VAL A 45 10.44 6.18 -1.98
CA VAL A 45 9.17 5.55 -1.58
C VAL A 45 9.39 4.60 -0.40
N VAL A 46 8.55 4.74 0.63
CA VAL A 46 8.58 3.88 1.83
C VAL A 46 7.19 3.30 2.08
N GLY A 47 7.12 2.04 2.51
CA GLY A 47 5.88 1.40 2.92
C GLY A 47 5.48 1.82 4.34
N TYR A 48 4.19 2.01 4.58
CA TYR A 48 3.65 2.33 5.91
C TYR A 48 2.81 1.17 6.45
N ALA A 49 3.24 0.62 7.59
CA ALA A 49 2.74 -0.56 8.30
C ALA A 49 2.94 -1.90 7.58
N ALA A 50 3.78 -2.79 8.13
CA ALA A 50 4.02 -4.14 7.62
C ALA A 50 2.87 -5.09 8.01
N THR A 51 1.82 -5.15 7.18
CA THR A 51 0.63 -5.99 7.45
C THR A 51 0.73 -7.37 6.80
N SER A 52 0.01 -8.36 7.31
CA SER A 52 -0.14 -9.66 6.62
C SER A 52 -0.75 -9.53 5.22
N LYS A 53 -1.68 -8.57 5.05
CA LYS A 53 -2.31 -8.26 3.76
C LYS A 53 -1.30 -7.73 2.73
N SER A 54 -0.32 -6.95 3.18
CA SER A 54 0.73 -6.41 2.30
C SER A 54 1.59 -7.49 1.66
N THR A 55 1.80 -8.63 2.34
CA THR A 55 2.57 -9.75 1.81
C THR A 55 1.99 -10.24 0.48
N THR A 56 0.67 -10.42 0.38
CA THR A 56 0.02 -10.82 -0.88
C THR A 56 0.22 -9.77 -1.96
N VAL A 57 -0.02 -8.50 -1.65
CA VAL A 57 0.13 -7.39 -2.62
C VAL A 57 1.55 -7.35 -3.16
N LEU A 58 2.55 -7.34 -2.27
CA LEU A 58 3.96 -7.25 -2.63
C LEU A 58 4.41 -8.42 -3.52
N ASN A 59 4.11 -9.66 -3.12
CA ASN A 59 4.53 -10.85 -3.86
C ASN A 59 3.80 -10.97 -5.21
N TYR A 60 2.48 -10.78 -5.23
CA TYR A 60 1.70 -10.87 -6.46
C TYR A 60 2.04 -9.76 -7.46
N CYS A 61 2.35 -8.56 -6.96
CA CYS A 61 2.76 -7.44 -7.81
C CYS A 61 4.26 -7.44 -8.16
N GLY A 62 5.07 -8.32 -7.54
CA GLY A 62 6.53 -8.32 -7.72
C GLY A 62 7.21 -7.04 -7.22
N ILE A 63 6.70 -6.43 -6.15
CA ILE A 63 7.21 -5.18 -5.59
C ILE A 63 8.24 -5.50 -4.51
N GLY A 64 9.50 -5.12 -4.74
CA GLY A 64 10.62 -5.38 -3.84
C GLY A 64 11.40 -4.11 -3.45
N PRO A 65 12.60 -4.27 -2.85
CA PRO A 65 13.40 -3.17 -2.32
C PRO A 65 13.84 -2.15 -3.38
N ASP A 66 13.84 -2.54 -4.65
CA ASP A 66 14.13 -1.66 -5.79
C ASP A 66 13.07 -0.57 -6.03
N LEU A 67 11.85 -0.75 -5.49
CA LEU A 67 10.72 0.19 -5.61
C LEU A 67 10.30 0.77 -4.26
N ILE A 68 10.57 0.07 -3.16
CA ILE A 68 10.21 0.49 -1.80
C ILE A 68 11.42 0.28 -0.90
N ASN A 69 12.00 1.36 -0.37
CA ASN A 69 13.27 1.27 0.36
C ASN A 69 13.16 0.45 1.65
N PHE A 70 12.08 0.64 2.40
CA PHE A 70 11.76 -0.12 3.61
C PHE A 70 10.27 0.00 3.93
N ILE A 71 9.79 -0.75 4.93
CA ILE A 71 8.44 -0.62 5.50
C ILE A 71 8.57 -0.15 6.95
N SER A 72 8.00 1.00 7.28
CA SER A 72 7.90 1.50 8.66
C SER A 72 6.79 0.75 9.41
N ASP A 73 7.07 0.14 10.56
CA ASP A 73 6.06 -0.50 11.41
C ASP A 73 6.36 -0.29 12.90
N THR A 74 5.33 -0.03 13.70
CA THR A 74 5.45 0.24 15.13
C THR A 74 5.55 -1.04 15.98
N THR A 75 5.36 -2.22 15.40
CA THR A 75 5.38 -3.50 16.12
C THR A 75 6.82 -3.98 16.34
N PRO A 76 7.35 -4.04 17.58
CA PRO A 76 8.77 -4.32 17.83
C PRO A 76 9.25 -5.66 17.26
N ILE A 77 8.42 -6.71 17.33
CA ILE A 77 8.78 -8.04 16.82
C ILE A 77 8.95 -8.10 15.30
N LYS A 78 8.47 -7.10 14.55
CA LYS A 78 8.64 -7.02 13.10
C LYS A 78 9.88 -6.23 12.69
N GLN A 79 10.34 -5.31 13.54
CA GLN A 79 11.46 -4.41 13.24
C GLN A 79 12.78 -5.18 13.16
N GLY A 80 13.66 -4.76 12.27
CA GLY A 80 14.94 -5.45 11.98
C GLY A 80 14.78 -6.75 11.18
N LYS A 81 13.56 -7.05 10.70
CA LYS A 81 13.26 -8.19 9.82
C LYS A 81 12.97 -7.72 8.40
N TYR A 82 12.55 -8.66 7.56
CA TYR A 82 12.21 -8.42 6.17
C TYR A 82 10.78 -8.88 5.89
N SER A 83 10.13 -8.24 4.91
CA SER A 83 8.83 -8.69 4.42
C SER A 83 8.97 -10.08 3.76
N PRO A 84 8.01 -11.00 3.95
CA PRO A 84 8.12 -12.34 3.40
C PRO A 84 8.13 -12.35 1.86
N GLY A 85 9.03 -13.15 1.28
CA GLY A 85 9.13 -13.38 -0.17
C GLY A 85 9.94 -12.32 -0.92
N VAL A 86 9.55 -11.05 -0.83
CA VAL A 86 10.20 -9.93 -1.55
C VAL A 86 11.31 -9.23 -0.77
N HIS A 87 11.46 -9.56 0.52
CA HIS A 87 12.55 -9.12 1.39
C HIS A 87 12.77 -7.59 1.48
N ILE A 88 11.70 -6.80 1.61
CA ILE A 88 11.82 -5.37 1.94
C ILE A 88 12.10 -5.24 3.44
N PRO A 89 13.13 -4.50 3.88
CA PRO A 89 13.44 -4.36 5.31
C PRO A 89 12.30 -3.66 6.06
N VAL A 90 12.05 -4.08 7.30
CA VAL A 90 11.05 -3.49 8.20
C VAL A 90 11.77 -2.71 9.29
N LEU A 91 11.55 -1.40 9.35
CA LEU A 91 12.23 -0.48 10.25
C LEU A 91 11.24 0.19 11.22
N PRO A 92 11.72 0.68 12.37
CA PRO A 92 10.89 1.39 13.33
C PRO A 92 10.46 2.77 12.79
N TYR A 93 9.45 3.38 13.41
CA TYR A 93 8.87 4.65 12.95
C TYR A 93 9.84 5.84 13.05
N GLU A 94 10.78 5.77 13.99
CA GLU A 94 11.83 6.75 14.17
C GLU A 94 12.71 6.88 12.91
N GLU A 95 12.94 5.78 12.18
CA GLU A 95 13.66 5.81 10.89
C GLU A 95 12.87 6.55 9.80
N LEU A 96 11.53 6.49 9.85
CA LEU A 96 10.69 7.27 8.96
C LEU A 96 10.78 8.77 9.27
N GLN A 97 10.86 9.13 10.56
CA GLN A 97 10.94 10.53 11.00
C GLN A 97 12.32 11.16 10.78
N ASN A 98 13.39 10.38 10.88
CA ASN A 98 14.78 10.83 10.70
C ASN A 98 15.11 11.25 9.25
N GLY A 99 14.19 10.99 8.32
CA GLY A 99 14.22 11.50 6.97
C GLY A 99 12.94 11.07 6.28
N TYR A 100 11.93 11.94 6.27
CA TYR A 100 10.69 11.63 5.58
C TYR A 100 10.96 11.34 4.09
N PRO A 101 10.30 10.33 3.50
CA PRO A 101 10.38 10.03 2.08
C PRO A 101 9.59 11.06 1.26
N ASP A 102 9.70 11.02 -0.05
CA ASP A 102 8.83 11.80 -0.93
C ASP A 102 7.42 11.20 -0.97
N THR A 103 7.32 9.88 -0.82
CA THR A 103 6.06 9.14 -0.95
C THR A 103 5.94 7.98 0.04
N LEU A 104 4.75 7.84 0.61
CA LEU A 104 4.37 6.73 1.48
C LEU A 104 3.33 5.81 0.81
N LEU A 105 3.60 4.51 0.75
CA LEU A 105 2.61 3.50 0.33
C LEU A 105 1.86 2.96 1.55
N LEU A 106 0.55 3.20 1.62
CA LEU A 106 -0.27 2.81 2.76
C LEU A 106 -0.72 1.35 2.68
N PHE A 107 -0.11 0.46 3.47
CA PHE A 107 -0.54 -0.95 3.56
C PHE A 107 -1.64 -1.20 4.60
N ALA A 108 -1.67 -0.43 5.69
CA ALA A 108 -2.75 -0.46 6.67
C ALA A 108 -3.95 0.40 6.23
N TRP A 109 -4.40 0.20 4.98
CA TRP A 109 -5.48 0.98 4.36
C TRP A 109 -6.80 0.94 5.13
N ASN A 110 -7.04 -0.09 5.93
CA ASN A 110 -8.23 -0.18 6.79
C ASN A 110 -8.18 0.79 8.00
N HIS A 111 -7.02 1.40 8.28
CA HIS A 111 -6.80 2.48 9.26
C HIS A 111 -6.46 3.81 8.58
N LYS A 112 -6.81 3.97 7.29
CA LYS A 112 -6.43 5.13 6.47
C LYS A 112 -6.73 6.47 7.15
N THR A 113 -7.95 6.65 7.66
CA THR A 113 -8.37 7.92 8.26
C THR A 113 -7.50 8.28 9.47
N GLU A 114 -7.37 7.37 10.43
CA GLU A 114 -6.57 7.56 11.65
C GLU A 114 -5.08 7.82 11.33
N ILE A 115 -4.51 7.06 10.39
CA ILE A 115 -3.10 7.22 10.00
C ILE A 115 -2.88 8.57 9.32
N MET A 116 -3.74 8.96 8.37
CA MET A 116 -3.59 10.23 7.65
C MET A 116 -3.81 11.45 8.54
N GLU A 117 -4.71 11.36 9.53
CA GLU A 117 -4.89 12.40 10.54
C GLU A 117 -3.62 12.56 11.40
N LYS A 118 -3.06 11.44 11.88
CA LYS A 118 -1.82 11.41 12.66
C LYS A 118 -0.63 11.96 11.87
N GLU A 119 -0.52 11.61 10.59
CA GLU A 119 0.57 12.03 9.70
C GLU A 119 0.22 13.28 8.87
N SER A 120 -0.70 14.12 9.35
CA SER A 120 -1.12 15.35 8.63
C SER A 120 0.05 16.27 8.27
N SER A 121 1.03 16.41 9.17
CA SER A 121 2.24 17.21 8.93
C SER A 121 3.10 16.73 7.75
N PHE A 122 3.05 15.43 7.41
CA PHE A 122 3.76 14.88 6.27
C PHE A 122 3.19 15.40 4.95
N LEU A 123 1.85 15.37 4.81
CA LEU A 123 1.14 15.96 3.68
C LEU A 123 1.36 17.47 3.59
N GLU A 124 1.34 18.18 4.72
CA GLU A 124 1.55 19.63 4.76
C GLU A 124 2.94 20.06 4.27
N LYS A 125 3.94 19.21 4.47
CA LYS A 125 5.32 19.41 4.02
C LYS A 125 5.57 18.96 2.58
N GLY A 126 4.52 18.57 1.85
CA GLY A 126 4.61 18.16 0.44
C GLY A 126 4.84 16.67 0.22
N GLY A 127 4.80 15.86 1.28
CA GLY A 127 4.80 14.41 1.15
C GLY A 127 3.54 13.89 0.46
N GLU A 128 3.66 12.76 -0.22
CA GLU A 128 2.55 12.14 -0.96
C GLU A 128 2.21 10.75 -0.41
N TRP A 129 0.94 10.36 -0.52
CA TRP A 129 0.50 9.00 -0.20
C TRP A 129 0.06 8.26 -1.47
N ILE A 130 0.55 7.05 -1.65
CA ILE A 130 -0.06 6.08 -2.56
C ILE A 130 -1.01 5.22 -1.73
N ILE A 131 -2.27 5.16 -2.19
CA ILE A 131 -3.25 4.17 -1.76
C ILE A 131 -3.61 3.27 -2.94
N TYR A 132 -4.06 2.05 -2.66
CA TYR A 132 -4.43 1.07 -3.69
C TYR A 132 -5.78 0.40 -3.43
N VAL A 133 -6.55 0.92 -2.47
CA VAL A 133 -7.91 0.46 -2.14
C VAL A 133 -8.80 1.70 -1.95
N PRO A 134 -9.95 1.79 -2.65
CA PRO A 134 -10.43 0.86 -3.68
C PRO A 134 -9.63 0.93 -4.98
N ASP A 135 -9.07 2.10 -5.29
CA ASP A 135 -8.34 2.38 -6.53
C ASP A 135 -6.93 2.87 -6.23
N VAL A 136 -6.03 2.75 -7.21
CA VAL A 136 -4.66 3.26 -7.11
C VAL A 136 -4.67 4.77 -7.30
N THR A 137 -4.34 5.50 -6.24
CA THR A 137 -4.42 6.97 -6.21
C THR A 137 -3.23 7.56 -5.47
N LEU A 138 -2.71 8.65 -6.02
CA LEU A 138 -1.75 9.53 -5.37
C LEU A 138 -2.50 10.66 -4.65
N ILE A 139 -2.36 10.73 -3.33
CA ILE A 139 -2.91 11.79 -2.50
C ILE A 139 -1.79 12.75 -2.15
N ARG A 140 -2.02 14.03 -2.43
CA ARG A 140 -1.12 15.15 -2.16
C ARG A 140 -1.94 16.38 -1.77
N LYS A 141 -1.30 17.36 -1.14
CA LYS A 141 -1.93 18.64 -0.78
C LYS A 141 -2.17 19.51 -2.02
#